data_AF-A0A1S2WVN3-F1
#
_entry.id   AF-A0A1S2WVN3-F1
#
_cell.length_a   1.000
_cell.length_b   1.000
_cell.length_c   1.000
_cell.angle_alpha   90.00
_cell.angle_beta   90.00
_cell.angle_gamma   90.00
#
_symmetry.space_group_name_H-M   'P 1'
#
loop_
_entity.id
_entity.type
_entity.pdbx_description
1 polymer ?
#
loop_
_entity_poly.entity_id
_entity_poly.type
_entity_poly.pdbx_seq_one_letter_code
_entity_poly.pdbx_strand_id
1 'polypeptide(L)'
;MDKNDFEYLLTKRAWEDKEFADLLTSNPYQALAQLGVSIPDNIKLKVVQQKKDTLYFTIPAFDKKRSQEKPFQLNQIDIWSSGKMFLWLASAEQKAKLLQLRNSIFTTGANHE
;
A
#
# COMPACT_ATOMS: atom_id res chain seq x y z
N MET A 1 -11.61 -18.55 -14.14
CA MET A 1 -11.46 -17.29 -13.39
C MET A 1 -11.11 -17.70 -11.98
N ASP A 2 -9.86 -17.48 -11.59
CA ASP A 2 -9.26 -18.17 -10.44
C ASP A 2 -9.88 -17.66 -9.13
N LYS A 3 -10.21 -18.58 -8.20
CA LYS A 3 -10.78 -18.25 -6.88
C LYS A 3 -9.83 -17.42 -6.00
N ASN A 4 -8.60 -17.19 -6.47
CA ASN A 4 -7.48 -16.57 -5.77
C ASN A 4 -7.13 -15.16 -6.25
N ASP A 5 -7.94 -14.52 -7.10
CA ASP A 5 -7.66 -13.14 -7.51
C ASP A 5 -8.09 -12.15 -6.42
N PHE A 6 -7.28 -12.09 -5.36
CA PHE A 6 -7.45 -11.17 -4.23
C PHE A 6 -7.60 -9.72 -4.72
N GLU A 7 -6.93 -9.35 -5.82
CA GLU A 7 -7.05 -8.02 -6.41
C GLU A 7 -8.48 -7.74 -6.87
N TYR A 8 -9.07 -8.69 -7.58
CA TYR A 8 -10.45 -8.59 -8.02
C TYR A 8 -11.43 -8.57 -6.85
N LEU A 9 -11.28 -9.46 -5.87
CA LEU A 9 -12.19 -9.55 -4.71
C LEU A 9 -12.15 -8.28 -3.84
N LEU A 10 -10.95 -7.79 -3.52
CA LEU A 10 -10.78 -6.56 -2.76
C LEU A 10 -11.36 -5.37 -3.52
N THR A 11 -11.05 -5.24 -4.81
CA THR A 11 -11.55 -4.15 -5.64
C THR A 11 -13.07 -4.18 -5.71
N LYS A 12 -13.66 -5.32 -6.07
CA LYS A 12 -15.11 -5.49 -6.17
C LYS A 12 -15.79 -5.11 -4.85
N ARG A 13 -15.32 -5.66 -3.73
CA ARG A 13 -15.92 -5.40 -2.42
C ARG A 13 -15.77 -3.94 -1.99
N ALA A 14 -14.63 -3.31 -2.23
CA ALA A 14 -14.44 -1.88 -1.94
C ALA A 14 -15.36 -0.96 -2.77
N TRP A 15 -15.89 -1.41 -3.91
CA TRP A 15 -16.80 -0.64 -4.76
C TRP A 15 -18.29 -0.98 -4.55
N GLU A 16 -18.61 -2.23 -4.21
CA GLU A 16 -19.99 -2.70 -4.07
C GLU A 16 -20.51 -2.67 -2.62
N ASP A 17 -19.63 -2.74 -1.63
CA ASP A 17 -19.96 -2.79 -0.20
C ASP A 17 -19.46 -1.51 0.50
N LYS A 18 -20.39 -0.61 0.79
CA LYS A 18 -20.09 0.70 1.40
C LYS A 18 -19.53 0.57 2.81
N GLU A 19 -20.08 -0.32 3.63
CA GLU A 19 -19.60 -0.51 5.00
C GLU A 19 -18.17 -1.03 5.00
N PHE A 20 -17.86 -1.96 4.09
CA PHE A 20 -16.51 -2.44 3.89
C PHE A 20 -15.57 -1.34 3.37
N ALA A 21 -16.00 -0.49 2.44
CA ALA A 21 -15.19 0.62 1.92
C ALA A 21 -14.84 1.65 3.01
N ASP A 22 -15.81 1.99 3.85
CA ASP A 22 -15.62 2.89 4.98
C ASP A 22 -14.64 2.27 5.99
N LEU A 23 -14.84 0.99 6.34
CA LEU A 23 -13.95 0.24 7.22
C LEU A 23 -12.54 0.13 6.64
N LEU A 24 -12.39 -0.14 5.34
CA LEU A 24 -11.10 -0.26 4.67
C LEU A 24 -10.31 1.05 4.75
N THR A 25 -11.00 2.19 4.72
CA THR A 25 -10.37 3.51 4.82
C THR A 25 -10.02 3.88 6.26
N SER A 26 -10.86 3.51 7.24
CA SER A 26 -10.65 3.86 8.66
C SER A 26 -9.78 2.87 9.43
N ASN A 27 -9.95 1.57 9.17
CA ASN A 27 -9.21 0.47 9.79
C ASN A 27 -8.91 -0.63 8.75
N PRO A 28 -7.90 -0.40 7.88
CA PRO A 28 -7.57 -1.33 6.81
C PRO A 28 -7.15 -2.71 7.33
N TYR A 29 -6.54 -2.81 8.51
CA TYR A 29 -6.13 -4.08 9.12
C TYR A 29 -7.34 -4.98 9.37
N GLN A 30 -8.39 -4.43 9.97
CA GLN A 30 -9.62 -5.16 10.24
C GLN A 30 -10.35 -5.52 8.95
N ALA A 31 -10.42 -4.61 7.98
CA ALA A 31 -11.07 -4.87 6.69
C ALA A 31 -10.36 -6.00 5.93
N LEU A 32 -9.03 -5.95 5.84
CA LEU A 32 -8.23 -6.95 5.12
C LEU A 32 -8.25 -8.32 5.82
N ALA A 33 -8.34 -8.36 7.14
CA ALA A 33 -8.51 -9.60 7.88
C ALA A 33 -9.81 -10.34 7.51
N GLN A 34 -10.89 -9.63 7.16
CA GLN A 34 -12.13 -10.26 6.67
C GLN A 34 -11.95 -10.98 5.32
N LEU A 35 -10.90 -10.64 4.58
CA LEU A 35 -10.51 -11.28 3.32
C LEU A 35 -9.36 -12.29 3.50
N GLY A 36 -9.00 -12.61 4.74
CA GLY A 36 -7.92 -13.56 5.05
C GLY A 36 -6.51 -12.98 4.95
N VAL A 37 -6.36 -11.65 4.84
CA VAL A 37 -5.04 -10.99 4.78
C VAL A 37 -4.66 -10.44 6.14
N SER A 38 -3.52 -10.87 6.67
CA SER A 38 -2.93 -10.34 7.89
C SER A 38 -1.76 -9.40 7.55
N ILE A 39 -1.82 -8.17 8.06
CA ILE A 39 -0.76 -7.17 7.91
C ILE A 39 0.06 -7.17 9.21
N PRO A 40 1.39 -7.34 9.16
CA PRO A 40 2.26 -7.21 10.34
C PRO A 40 2.15 -5.86 11.05
N ASP A 41 2.21 -5.85 12.38
CA ASP A 41 2.00 -4.67 13.23
C ASP A 41 3.03 -3.54 13.00
N ASN A 42 4.21 -3.88 12.48
CA ASN A 42 5.25 -2.90 12.16
C ASN A 42 4.98 -2.14 10.85
N ILE A 43 3.94 -2.49 10.09
CA ILE A 43 3.55 -1.82 8.84
C ILE A 43 2.42 -0.85 9.13
N LYS A 44 2.64 0.44 8.87
CA LYS A 44 1.60 1.47 8.85
C LYS A 44 0.94 1.50 7.46
N LEU A 45 -0.29 1.00 7.35
CA LEU A 45 -1.06 0.97 6.11
C LEU A 45 -2.14 2.04 6.11
N LYS A 46 -2.23 2.79 5.02
CA LYS A 46 -3.37 3.66 4.69
C LYS A 46 -3.87 3.28 3.31
N VAL A 47 -5.15 2.90 3.22
CA VAL A 47 -5.79 2.60 1.94
C VAL A 47 -6.53 3.85 1.46
N VAL A 48 -6.39 4.14 0.16
CA VAL A 48 -7.09 5.23 -0.51
C VAL A 48 -7.75 4.64 -1.75
N GLN A 49 -9.07 4.67 -1.81
CA GLN A 49 -9.79 4.28 -3.02
C GLN A 49 -9.63 5.37 -4.07
N GLN A 50 -9.05 5.01 -5.23
CA GLN A 50 -8.87 5.92 -6.35
C GLN A 50 -10.22 6.21 -7.02
N LYS A 51 -10.58 7.48 -7.14
CA LYS A 51 -11.76 7.92 -7.90
C LYS A 51 -11.34 8.81 -9.06
N LYS A 52 -12.07 8.74 -10.18
CA LYS A 52 -11.73 9.45 -11.43
C LYS A 52 -11.77 10.97 -11.28
N ASP A 53 -12.54 11.46 -10.33
CA ASP A 53 -12.82 12.87 -10.04
C ASP A 53 -12.03 13.42 -8.83
N THR A 54 -11.12 12.63 -8.25
CA THR A 54 -10.35 13.04 -7.06
C THR A 54 -8.90 13.38 -7.41
N LEU A 55 -8.49 14.62 -7.07
CA LEU A 55 -7.08 15.02 -7.05
C LEU A 55 -6.48 14.72 -5.67
N TYR A 56 -5.33 14.03 -5.64
CA TYR A 56 -4.61 13.73 -4.41
C TYR A 56 -3.41 14.68 -4.26
N PHE A 57 -3.45 15.52 -3.23
CA PHE A 57 -2.38 16.46 -2.89
C PHE A 57 -1.74 16.08 -1.55
N THR A 58 -0.42 15.95 -1.51
CA THR A 58 0.33 15.54 -0.31
C THR A 58 1.28 16.65 0.11
N ILE A 59 1.22 17.02 1.39
CA ILE A 59 2.14 17.97 2.00
C ILE A 59 3.16 17.17 2.82
N PRO A 60 4.48 17.39 2.62
CA PRO A 60 5.51 16.69 3.38
C PRO A 60 5.47 17.08 4.87
N ALA A 61 6.07 16.24 5.71
CA ALA A 61 6.19 16.54 7.14
C ALA A 61 6.97 17.84 7.35
N PHE A 62 6.41 18.72 8.19
CA PHE A 62 7.09 19.95 8.57
C PHE A 62 8.11 19.68 9.67
N ASP A 63 9.37 20.04 9.43
CA ASP A 63 10.44 19.94 10.41
C ASP A 63 10.87 21.35 10.89
N LYS A 64 10.50 21.68 12.14
CA LYS A 64 10.85 22.95 12.80
C LYS A 64 12.36 23.09 13.08
N LYS A 65 13.08 21.97 13.25
CA LYS A 65 14.50 21.94 13.61
C LYS A 65 15.41 21.85 12.40
N ARG A 66 14.84 21.91 11.20
CA ARG A 66 15.57 21.87 9.95
C ARG A 66 16.56 23.04 9.91
N SER A 67 17.85 22.74 10.07
CA SER A 67 18.89 23.71 9.77
C SER A 67 18.85 23.99 8.26
N GLN A 68 19.03 25.25 7.88
CA GLN A 68 19.08 25.67 6.47
C GLN A 68 20.22 24.98 5.69
N GLU A 69 21.16 24.33 6.39
CA GLU A 69 22.34 23.69 5.83
C GLU A 69 22.06 22.30 5.26
N LYS A 70 20.95 21.64 5.61
CA LYS A 70 20.57 20.35 5.02
C LYS A 70 19.65 20.55 3.80
N PRO A 71 20.05 20.07 2.60
CA PRO A 71 19.20 20.15 1.41
C PRO A 71 17.85 19.48 1.67
N PHE A 72 16.79 20.04 1.08
CA PHE A 72 15.45 19.50 1.23
C PHE A 72 15.42 18.11 0.62
N GLN A 73 15.29 17.08 1.45
CA GLN A 73 14.99 15.75 0.98
C GLN A 73 13.47 15.67 0.83
N LEU A 74 13.02 15.82 -0.42
CA LEU A 74 11.63 15.55 -0.76
C LEU A 74 11.35 14.10 -0.39
N ASN A 75 10.36 13.87 0.48
CA ASN A 75 9.81 12.54 0.68
C ASN A 75 9.00 12.17 -0.57
N GLN A 76 9.71 11.78 -1.62
CA GLN A 76 9.12 11.41 -2.89
C GLN A 76 8.30 10.14 -2.71
N ILE A 77 7.01 10.25 -3.00
CA ILE A 77 6.09 9.13 -3.04
C ILE A 77 6.21 8.53 -4.45
N ASP A 78 6.79 7.34 -4.53
CA ASP A 78 6.82 6.59 -5.77
C ASP A 78 5.46 5.95 -6.00
N ILE A 79 4.96 6.12 -7.23
CA ILE A 79 3.79 5.43 -7.73
C ILE A 79 4.29 4.13 -8.39
N TRP A 80 3.85 2.99 -7.88
CA TRP A 80 4.18 1.70 -8.49
C TRP A 80 2.92 0.87 -8.73
N SER A 81 2.74 0.40 -9.96
CA SER A 81 1.75 -0.61 -10.29
C SER A 81 2.24 -2.02 -9.95
N SER A 82 1.48 -2.77 -9.16
CA SER A 82 1.71 -4.21 -8.97
C SER A 82 0.52 -5.02 -9.52
N GLY A 83 0.79 -6.23 -10.00
CA GLY A 83 -0.24 -7.05 -10.62
C GLY A 83 -0.84 -6.37 -11.85
N LYS A 84 -2.15 -6.56 -12.09
CA LYS A 84 -2.85 -5.89 -13.20
C LYS A 84 -3.61 -4.64 -12.74
N MET A 85 -3.91 -4.50 -11.45
CA MET A 85 -4.89 -3.50 -10.98
C MET A 85 -4.45 -2.62 -9.80
N PHE A 86 -3.34 -2.91 -9.12
CA PHE A 86 -2.98 -2.17 -7.91
C PHE A 86 -2.02 -1.02 -8.15
N LEU A 87 -2.25 0.08 -7.42
CA LEU A 87 -1.39 1.25 -7.38
C LEU A 87 -0.91 1.48 -5.94
N TRP A 88 0.39 1.44 -5.73
CA TRP A 88 1.01 1.68 -4.44
C TRP A 88 1.57 3.10 -4.38
N LEU A 89 1.32 3.77 -3.25
CA LEU A 89 1.93 5.03 -2.87
C LEU A 89 2.87 4.74 -1.70
N ALA A 90 4.17 4.68 -1.96
CA ALA A 90 5.19 4.39 -0.95
C ALA A 90 6.29 5.45 -1.01
N SER A 91 6.91 5.78 0.14
CA SER A 91 8.14 6.56 0.09
C SER A 91 9.23 5.78 -0.65
N ALA A 92 10.20 6.48 -1.25
CA ALA A 92 11.36 5.85 -1.88
C ALA A 92 12.06 4.83 -0.94
N GLU A 93 12.12 5.12 0.36
CA GLU A 93 12.67 4.21 1.37
C GLU A 93 11.80 2.94 1.54
N GLN A 94 10.47 3.09 1.61
CA GLN A 94 9.55 1.96 1.75
C GLN A 94 9.52 1.08 0.49
N LYS A 95 9.67 1.66 -0.70
CA LYS A 95 9.80 0.91 -1.95
C LYS A 95 11.00 -0.03 -1.94
N ALA A 96 12.14 0.41 -1.41
CA ALA A 96 13.32 -0.46 -1.28
C ALA A 96 13.01 -1.68 -0.38
N LYS A 97 12.29 -1.47 0.73
CA LYS A 97 11.83 -2.56 1.63
C LYS A 97 10.82 -3.48 0.95
N LEU A 98 9.88 -2.95 0.17
CA LEU A 98 8.92 -3.74 -0.62
C LEU A 98 9.62 -4.62 -1.68
N LEU A 99 10.64 -4.08 -2.36
CA LEU A 99 11.44 -4.86 -3.32
C LEU A 99 12.19 -5.99 -2.63
N GLN A 100 12.74 -5.76 -1.43
CA GLN A 100 13.39 -6.79 -0.62
C GLN A 100 12.39 -7.89 -0.21
N LEU A 101 11.21 -7.51 0.31
CA LEU A 101 10.16 -8.46 0.70
C LEU A 101 9.67 -9.29 -0.50
N ARG A 102 9.49 -8.67 -1.67
CA ARG A 102 9.11 -9.38 -2.89
C ARG A 102 10.18 -10.40 -3.29
N ASN A 103 11.45 -9.99 -3.28
CA ASN A 103 12.53 -10.88 -3.67
C ASN A 103 12.73 -12.04 -2.67
N SER A 104 12.46 -11.83 -1.36
CA SER A 104 12.53 -12.92 -0.38
C SER A 104 11.47 -14.00 -0.61
N ILE A 105 10.27 -13.63 -1.06
CA ILE A 105 9.21 -14.60 -1.40
C ILE A 105 9.64 -15.52 -2.55
N PHE A 106 10.36 -14.99 -3.54
CA PHE A 106 10.88 -15.80 -4.66
C PHE A 106 12.13 -16.62 -4.33
N THR A 107 12.85 -16.29 -3.25
CA THR A 107 14.08 -17.01 -2.87
C THR A 107 13.78 -18.22 -1.97
N THR A 108 12.73 -18.17 -1.15
CA THR A 108 12.33 -19.30 -0.28
C THR A 108 11.71 -20.48 -1.04
N GLY A 109 11.22 -20.26 -2.27
CA GLY A 109 10.70 -21.33 -3.14
C GLY A 109 11.76 -22.15 -3.89
N ALA A 110 13.05 -21.79 -3.81
CA ALA A 110 14.12 -22.42 -4.60
C ALA A 110 15.01 -23.41 -3.83
N ASN A 111 14.75 -23.63 -2.53
CA ASN A 111 15.55 -24.54 -1.68
C ASN A 111 14.80 -25.84 -1.31
N HIS A 112 13.78 -26.21 -2.08
CA HIS A 112 13.16 -27.54 -2.00
C HIS A 112 13.12 -28.18 -3.39
N GLU A 113 14.28 -28.44 -3.96
CA GLU A 113 14.52 -29.54 -4.91
C GLU A 113 15.82 -30.24 -4.53
#